data_AF-A0A1C7MZS7-F1
#
_entry.id   AF-A0A1C7MZS7-F1
#
_cell.length_a   1.000
_cell.length_b   1.000
_cell.length_c   1.000
_cell.angle_alpha   90.00
_cell.angle_beta   90.00
_cell.angle_gamma   90.00
#
_symmetry.space_group_name_H-M   'P 1'
#
loop_
_entity.id
_entity.type
_entity.pdbx_description
1 polymer ?
#
loop_
_entity_poly.entity_id
_entity_poly.type
_entity_poly.pdbx_seq_one_letter_code
_entity_poly.pdbx_strand_id
1 'polypeptide(L)'
;MTGSASTPAPAGNDSRNALLDAIRGAGGVRSLRSTPSELRKDRSNPLASGSSSATPSNGASPGGNDLANSLLAALNDRKKAIQSDDDSDSDDGSEWDD
;
A
#
# COMPACT_ATOMS: atom_id res chain seq x y z
N MET A 1 31.78 -16.31 0.68
CA MET A 1 31.12 -15.86 -0.56
C MET A 1 29.62 -15.77 -0.28
N THR A 2 29.15 -14.64 0.27
CA THR A 2 27.73 -14.44 0.64
C THR A 2 27.02 -13.74 -0.52
N GLY A 3 26.16 -14.47 -1.23
CA GLY A 3 25.34 -13.91 -2.31
C GLY A 3 24.23 -13.03 -1.74
N SER A 4 24.25 -11.74 -2.07
CA SER A 4 23.16 -10.83 -1.76
C SER A 4 21.97 -11.13 -2.67
N ALA A 5 20.88 -11.63 -2.10
CA ALA A 5 19.60 -11.72 -2.79
C ALA A 5 19.05 -10.30 -2.97
N SER A 6 19.07 -9.81 -4.21
CA SER A 6 18.39 -8.58 -4.63
C SER A 6 16.88 -8.81 -4.52
N THR A 7 16.19 -8.04 -3.67
CA THR A 7 14.72 -8.04 -3.63
C THR A 7 14.23 -7.32 -4.90
N PRO A 8 13.50 -7.99 -5.81
CA PRO A 8 13.04 -7.35 -7.03
C PRO A 8 12.04 -6.23 -6.70
N ALA A 9 12.27 -5.05 -7.26
CA ALA A 9 11.32 -3.95 -7.25
C ALA A 9 9.96 -4.41 -7.80
N PRO A 10 8.82 -3.88 -7.33
CA PRO A 10 7.53 -4.22 -7.89
C PRO A 10 7.51 -3.77 -9.35
N ALA A 11 7.66 -4.74 -10.24
CA ALA A 11 7.57 -4.52 -11.66
C ALA A 11 6.16 -3.97 -11.98
N GLY A 12 6.07 -3.01 -12.91
CA GLY A 12 4.86 -2.25 -13.22
C GLY A 12 3.63 -3.13 -13.50
N ASN A 13 2.46 -2.51 -13.62
CA ASN A 13 1.16 -3.21 -13.68
C ASN A 13 1.12 -4.38 -14.68
N ASP A 14 1.83 -4.31 -15.80
CA ASP A 14 1.95 -5.40 -16.77
C ASP A 14 2.65 -6.65 -16.23
N SER A 15 3.72 -6.47 -15.45
CA SER A 15 4.43 -7.57 -14.80
C SER A 15 3.61 -8.18 -13.67
N ARG A 16 2.81 -7.35 -12.99
CA ARG A 16 1.82 -7.84 -12.03
C ARG A 16 0.74 -8.69 -12.73
N ASN A 17 0.23 -8.25 -13.87
CA ASN A 17 -0.77 -9.00 -14.63
C ASN A 17 -0.22 -10.34 -15.13
N ALA A 18 0.98 -10.34 -15.72
CA ALA A 18 1.66 -11.55 -16.15
C ALA A 18 1.89 -12.54 -14.99
N LEU A 19 2.28 -12.04 -13.81
CA LEU A 19 2.40 -12.86 -12.60
C LEU A 19 1.05 -13.47 -12.20
N LEU A 20 -0.01 -12.67 -12.21
CA LEU A 20 -1.35 -13.16 -11.85
C LEU A 20 -1.86 -14.21 -12.84
N ASP A 21 -1.57 -14.06 -14.14
CA ASP A 21 -1.88 -15.07 -15.16
C ASP A 21 -1.09 -16.36 -14.94
N ALA A 22 0.19 -16.27 -14.64
CA ALA A 22 1.01 -17.44 -14.31
C ALA A 22 0.49 -18.16 -13.04
N ILE A 23 0.09 -17.41 -12.01
CA ILE A 23 -0.51 -17.97 -10.78
C ILE A 23 -1.81 -18.70 -11.10
N ARG A 24 -2.69 -18.12 -11.93
CA ARG A 24 -3.94 -18.76 -12.36
C ARG A 24 -3.67 -20.02 -13.19
N GLY A 25 -2.75 -19.94 -14.16
CA GLY A 25 -2.36 -21.06 -15.01
C GLY A 25 -1.76 -22.23 -14.24
N ALA A 26 -1.06 -21.97 -13.14
CA ALA A 26 -0.51 -22.98 -12.25
C ALA A 26 -1.53 -23.60 -11.26
N GLY A 27 -2.83 -23.29 -11.37
CA GLY A 27 -3.87 -23.82 -10.48
C GLY A 27 -4.12 -23.00 -9.21
N GLY A 28 -3.54 -21.79 -9.13
CA GLY A 28 -3.74 -20.84 -8.04
C GLY A 28 -3.25 -21.34 -6.67
N VAL A 29 -3.73 -20.69 -5.61
CA VAL A 29 -3.33 -21.00 -4.23
C VAL A 29 -3.74 -22.40 -3.76
N ARG A 30 -4.73 -23.03 -4.40
CA ARG A 30 -5.21 -24.39 -4.08
C ARG A 30 -4.26 -25.47 -4.58
N SER A 31 -3.38 -25.17 -5.54
CA SER A 31 -2.33 -26.09 -5.99
C SER A 31 -1.13 -26.14 -5.05
N LEU A 32 -1.05 -25.27 -4.04
CA LEU A 32 0.04 -25.27 -3.08
C LEU A 32 -0.10 -26.44 -2.10
N ARG A 33 1.04 -26.95 -1.63
CA ARG A 33 1.06 -27.97 -0.57
C ARG A 33 0.47 -27.36 0.72
N SER A 34 -0.44 -28.10 1.35
CA SER A 34 -1.02 -27.70 2.63
C SER A 34 0.06 -27.64 3.71
N THR A 35 0.12 -26.53 4.43
CA THR A 35 0.99 -26.40 5.60
C THR A 35 0.26 -26.93 6.83
N PRO A 36 0.92 -27.78 7.66
CA PRO A 36 0.40 -28.17 8.97
C PRO A 36 0.07 -26.95 9.83
N SER A 37 -1.01 -27.02 10.60
CA SER A 37 -1.50 -25.90 11.44
C SER A 37 -0.45 -25.38 12.41
N GLU A 38 0.37 -26.26 12.97
CA GLU A 38 1.45 -25.94 13.91
C GLU A 38 2.54 -25.05 13.31
N LEU A 39 2.71 -25.09 11.98
CA LEU A 39 3.70 -24.31 11.25
C LEU A 39 3.11 -23.04 10.62
N ARG A 40 1.80 -22.82 10.75
CA ARG A 40 1.15 -21.62 10.22
C ARG A 40 1.48 -20.44 11.13
N LYS A 41 2.22 -19.49 10.57
CA LYS A 41 2.40 -18.17 11.19
C LYS A 41 1.09 -17.41 11.06
N ASP A 42 0.47 -17.09 12.19
CA ASP A 42 -0.72 -16.25 12.22
C ASP A 42 -0.35 -14.82 11.77
N ARG A 43 -0.91 -14.40 10.64
CA ARG A 43 -0.77 -13.06 10.06
C ARG A 43 -2.14 -12.38 9.93
N SER A 44 -3.13 -12.84 10.69
CA SER A 44 -4.46 -12.23 10.76
C SER A 44 -4.40 -10.83 11.36
N ASN A 45 -3.40 -10.56 12.21
CA ASN A 45 -3.09 -9.22 12.64
C ASN A 45 -2.21 -8.54 11.57
N PRO A 46 -2.64 -7.41 10.97
CA PRO A 46 -1.77 -6.67 10.06
C PRO A 46 -0.49 -6.33 10.82
N LEU A 47 0.66 -6.59 10.20
CA LEU A 47 1.95 -6.14 10.71
C LEU A 47 1.83 -4.62 10.92
N ALA A 48 1.68 -4.20 12.17
CA ALA A 48 1.96 -2.82 12.55
C ALA A 48 3.45 -2.63 12.25
N SER A 49 3.74 -2.11 11.05
CA SER A 49 5.08 -1.86 10.57
C SER A 49 5.69 -0.75 11.42
N GLY A 50 6.30 -1.16 12.53
CA GLY A 50 6.89 -0.29 13.53
C GLY A 50 7.72 -1.10 14.51
N SER A 51 8.70 -1.86 14.04
CA SER A 51 9.79 -2.34 14.90
C SER A 51 11.08 -2.53 14.11
N SER A 52 11.83 -1.44 14.03
CA SER A 52 13.28 -1.30 14.16
C SER A 52 14.13 -2.59 14.27
N SER A 53 15.02 -2.80 13.30
CA SER A 53 16.44 -3.09 13.59
C SER A 53 17.32 -2.86 12.36
N ALA A 54 18.38 -2.07 12.59
CA ALA A 54 19.57 -1.79 11.78
C ALA A 54 19.44 -0.82 10.59
N THR A 55 19.62 0.46 10.89
CA THR A 55 20.14 1.49 9.98
C THR A 55 21.56 1.13 9.51
N PRO A 56 21.94 1.55 8.28
CA PRO A 56 23.02 2.52 8.19
C PRO A 56 22.39 3.86 7.79
N SER A 57 22.91 4.92 8.42
CA SER A 57 22.56 6.31 8.16
C SER A 57 22.50 6.59 6.66
N ASN A 58 21.35 7.09 6.19
CA ASN A 58 21.27 8.22 5.27
C ASN A 58 19.80 8.66 5.16
N GLY A 59 19.44 9.72 5.89
CA GLY A 59 18.21 10.48 5.63
C GLY A 59 17.09 10.40 6.66
N ALA A 60 17.36 10.10 7.93
CA ALA A 60 16.48 10.59 8.99
C ALA A 60 16.97 11.99 9.38
N SER A 61 16.37 13.03 8.80
CA SER A 61 16.31 14.32 9.50
C SER A 61 15.29 14.17 10.64
N PRO A 62 15.63 14.61 11.87
CA PRO A 62 14.77 14.43 13.02
C PRO A 62 13.66 15.49 13.01
N GLY A 63 12.42 15.07 12.77
CA GLY A 63 11.29 16.01 12.73
C GLY A 63 9.96 15.31 12.95
N GLY A 64 9.56 15.12 14.21
CA GLY A 64 8.20 14.69 14.58
C GLY A 64 7.07 15.65 14.16
N ASN A 65 7.36 16.62 13.28
CA ASN A 65 6.47 17.61 12.72
C ASN A 65 6.27 17.44 11.21
N ASP A 66 7.05 16.62 10.51
CA ASP A 66 7.01 16.53 9.05
C ASP A 66 5.80 15.74 8.54
N LEU A 67 5.35 14.72 9.28
CA LEU A 67 4.14 13.96 8.95
C LEU A 67 2.87 14.81 9.15
N ALA A 68 2.79 15.54 10.27
CA ALA A 68 1.65 16.40 10.55
C ALA A 68 1.55 17.55 9.55
N ASN A 69 2.70 18.16 9.19
CA ASN A 69 2.75 19.24 8.21
C ASN A 69 2.47 18.74 6.78
N SER A 70 2.98 17.56 6.38
CA SER A 70 2.67 16.96 5.08
C SER A 70 1.21 16.55 4.97
N LEU A 71 0.61 16.06 6.06
CA LEU A 71 -0.81 15.75 6.11
C LEU A 71 -1.67 17.02 5.99
N LEU A 72 -1.32 18.10 6.71
CA LEU A 72 -1.97 19.41 6.60
C LEU A 72 -1.87 19.99 5.18
N ALA A 73 -0.70 19.89 4.54
CA ALA A 73 -0.50 20.34 3.16
C ALA A 73 -1.37 19.53 2.18
N ALA A 74 -1.37 18.19 2.30
CA ALA A 74 -2.18 17.32 1.45
C ALA A 74 -3.69 17.56 1.63
N LEU A 75 -4.15 17.85 2.86
CA LEU A 75 -5.53 18.24 3.15
C LEU A 75 -5.90 19.56 2.49
N ASN A 76 -5.01 20.57 2.55
CA ASN A 76 -5.24 21.86 1.92
C ASN A 76 -5.26 21.78 0.39
N ASP A 77 -4.39 20.97 -0.22
CA ASP A 77 -4.40 20.74 -1.66
C ASP A 77 -5.67 20.02 -2.11
N ARG A 78 -6.11 18.98 -1.37
CA ARG A 78 -7.39 18.31 -1.63
C ARG A 78 -8.58 19.27 -1.46
N LYS A 79 -8.57 20.12 -0.43
CA LYS A 79 -9.63 21.12 -0.22
C LYS A 79 -9.74 22.07 -1.40
N LYS A 80 -8.60 22.56 -1.93
CA LYS A 80 -8.59 23.43 -3.11
C LYS A 80 -9.13 22.73 -4.35
N ALA A 81 -8.73 21.48 -4.59
CA ALA A 81 -9.20 20.70 -5.74
C ALA A 81 -10.72 20.48 -5.71
N ILE A 82 -11.29 20.17 -4.55
CA ILE A 82 -12.75 20.00 -4.39
C ILE A 82 -13.48 21.32 -4.59
N GLN A 83 -12.98 22.42 -3.98
CA GLN A 83 -13.61 23.73 -4.12
C GLN A 83 -13.54 24.28 -5.55
N SER A 84 -12.50 23.97 -6.31
CA SER A 84 -12.41 24.38 -7.72
C SER A 84 -13.37 23.65 -8.64
N ASP A 85 -13.79 22.43 -8.28
CA ASP A 85 -14.77 21.66 -9.05
C ASP A 85 -16.22 22.03 -8.67
N ASP A 86 -16.44 22.56 -7.47
CA ASP A 86 -17.77 22.92 -6.91
C ASP A 86 -18.33 24.27 -7.43
N ASP A 87 -17.51 25.14 -8.05
CA ASP A 87 -18.00 26.38 -8.67
C ASP A 87 -18.78 26.14 -10.00
N SER A 88 -18.95 24.87 -10.41
CA SER A 88 -19.56 24.50 -11.70
C SER A 88 -20.82 23.63 -11.64
N ASP A 89 -21.31 23.24 -10.46
CA ASP A 89 -22.49 22.37 -10.41
C ASP A 89 -23.32 22.57 -9.14
N SER A 90 -24.10 23.66 -9.12
CA SER A 90 -25.32 23.69 -8.31
C SER A 90 -26.37 22.82 -8.99
N ASP A 91 -26.21 21.50 -8.92
CA ASP A 91 -27.31 20.57 -9.18
C ASP A 91 -27.68 19.86 -7.87
N ASP A 92 -28.75 20.36 -7.29
CA ASP A 92 -29.56 19.77 -6.23
C ASP A 92 -29.91 18.32 -6.60
N GLY A 93 -29.19 17.38 -5.98
CA GLY A 93 -29.37 15.95 -6.18
C GLY A 93 -29.68 15.23 -4.88
N SER A 94 -30.91 15.39 -4.39
CA SER A 94 -31.49 14.65 -3.25
C SER A 94 -31.64 13.12 -3.50
N GLU A 95 -30.64 12.47 -4.13
CA GLU A 95 -30.73 11.09 -4.66
C GLU A 95 -30.48 9.96 -3.65
N TRP A 96 -30.17 10.29 -2.39
CA TRP A 96 -29.82 9.31 -1.36
C TRP A 96 -30.91 9.11 -0.28
N ASP A 97 -32.09 9.71 -0.45
CA ASP A 97 -33.19 9.67 0.52
C ASP A 97 -34.40 8.82 0.04
N ASP A 98 -34.12 7.62 -0.49
CA ASP A 98 -35.12 6.57 -0.75
C ASP A 98 -34.61 5.17 -0.33
#